data_AF-A0A381T4E0-F1
#
_entry.id   AF-A0A381T4E0-F1
#
_cell.length_a   1.000
_cell.length_b   1.000
_cell.length_c   1.000
_cell.angle_alpha   90.00
_cell.angle_beta   90.00
_cell.angle_gamma   90.00
#
_symmetry.space_group_name_H-M   'P 1'
#
loop_
_entity.id
_entity.type
_entity.pdbx_description
1 polymer ?
#
loop_
_entity_poly.entity_id
_entity_poly.type
_entity_poly.pdbx_seq_one_letter_code
_entity_poly.pdbx_strand_id
1 'polypeptide(L)'
;MEEAHIPPECEVIAMTGQHNTDLEKVLEWCVEKNVPSATLLGLSGMREDHMMANFTVFSEYSHRLKLTAVTDYGIIHHVAGNESFDCEPGATVSLLLATSEPVISSHGLEYTLKAEKLKTGSHGISNRAENGHFSLEVSGGSLFLFTGHID
;
A
#
# COMPACT_ATOMS: atom_id res chain seq x y z
N MET A 1 25.02 -7.77 15.59
CA MET A 1 24.41 -6.66 14.84
C MET A 1 25.34 -5.48 15.02
N GLU A 2 25.84 -4.93 13.93
CA GLU A 2 26.56 -3.65 13.97
C GLU A 2 25.54 -2.57 14.36
N GLU A 3 25.84 -1.75 15.35
CA GLU A 3 24.94 -0.66 15.74
C GLU A 3 24.79 0.28 14.55
N ALA A 4 23.53 0.60 14.20
CA ALA A 4 23.26 1.55 13.13
C ALA A 4 23.96 2.88 13.47
N HIS A 5 24.80 3.38 12.55
CA HIS A 5 25.38 4.71 12.69
C HIS A 5 24.28 5.75 12.50
N ILE A 6 23.77 6.29 13.61
CA ILE A 6 22.78 7.37 13.60
C ILE A 6 23.54 8.70 13.47
N PRO A 7 23.29 9.49 12.41
CA PRO A 7 23.91 10.81 12.27
C PRO A 7 23.62 11.71 13.49
N PRO A 8 24.59 12.49 13.98
CA PRO A 8 24.45 13.30 15.20
C PRO A 8 23.36 14.38 15.12
N GLU A 9 22.94 14.78 13.92
CA GLU A 9 21.86 15.73 13.66
C GLU A 9 20.46 15.12 13.81
N CYS A 10 20.35 13.79 13.95
CA CYS A 10 19.06 13.13 14.09
C CYS A 10 18.48 13.31 15.50
N GLU A 11 17.19 13.66 15.57
CA GLU A 11 16.43 13.54 16.80
C GLU A 11 16.10 12.06 17.05
N VAL A 12 16.48 11.55 18.23
CA VAL A 12 16.16 10.18 18.66
C VAL A 12 15.02 10.23 19.67
N ILE A 13 13.88 9.65 19.30
CA ILE A 13 12.67 9.64 20.12
C ILE A 13 12.47 8.24 20.72
N ALA A 14 12.48 8.15 22.06
CA ALA A 14 12.27 6.89 22.76
C ALA A 14 10.77 6.61 22.97
N MET A 15 10.29 5.48 22.45
CA MET A 15 8.90 5.03 22.59
C MET A 15 8.86 3.65 23.28
N THR A 16 8.81 3.66 24.61
CA THR A 16 9.03 2.46 25.46
C THR A 16 7.81 1.54 25.60
N GLY A 17 6.64 1.96 25.11
CA GLY A 17 5.42 1.15 25.13
C GLY A 17 5.56 -0.13 24.29
N GLN A 18 4.94 -1.22 24.76
CA GLN A 18 4.93 -2.53 24.11
C GLN A 18 3.54 -2.93 23.60
N HIS A 19 2.59 -1.99 23.58
CA HIS A 19 1.21 -2.24 23.15
C HIS A 19 1.02 -2.11 21.64
N ASN A 20 2.03 -1.62 20.94
CA ASN A 20 2.05 -1.39 19.50
C ASN A 20 3.40 -1.76 18.91
N THR A 21 3.39 -2.15 17.65
CA THR A 21 4.58 -2.43 16.83
C THR A 21 5.36 -1.14 16.53
N ASP A 22 6.62 -1.27 16.11
CA ASP A 22 7.42 -0.11 15.77
C ASP A 22 6.89 0.64 14.54
N LEU A 23 6.25 -0.04 13.59
CA LEU A 23 5.55 0.61 12.48
C LEU A 23 4.40 1.49 12.98
N GLU A 24 3.53 0.95 13.84
CA GLU A 24 2.41 1.72 14.41
C GLU A 24 2.90 2.96 15.17
N LYS A 25 3.97 2.83 15.96
CA LYS A 25 4.58 3.96 16.68
C LYS A 25 4.99 5.09 15.75
N VAL A 26 5.69 4.76 14.66
CA VAL A 26 6.18 5.77 13.70
C VAL A 26 5.01 6.40 12.95
N LEU A 27 4.02 5.61 12.51
CA LEU A 27 2.87 6.15 11.79
C LEU A 27 1.99 7.04 12.66
N GLU A 28 1.74 6.66 13.92
CA GLU A 28 1.01 7.50 14.86
C GLU A 28 1.74 8.82 15.08
N TRP A 29 3.06 8.78 15.31
CA TRP A 29 3.87 9.98 15.42
C TRP A 29 3.79 10.86 14.17
N CYS A 30 3.85 10.29 12.97
CA CYS A 30 3.69 11.02 11.72
C CYS A 30 2.32 11.72 11.63
N VAL A 31 1.24 11.04 12.04
CA VAL A 31 -0.11 11.62 12.08
C VAL A 31 -0.16 12.79 13.07
N GLU A 32 0.35 12.61 14.30
CA GLU A 32 0.40 13.67 15.32
C GLU A 32 1.18 14.91 14.86
N LYS A 33 2.22 14.70 14.04
CA LYS A 33 3.03 15.78 13.44
C LYS A 33 2.46 16.37 12.16
N ASN A 34 1.27 15.92 11.71
CA ASN A 34 0.66 16.33 10.45
C ASN A 34 1.59 16.12 9.24
N VAL A 35 2.35 15.01 9.24
CA VAL A 35 3.11 14.60 8.07
C VAL A 35 2.10 14.33 6.94
N PRO A 36 2.29 14.92 5.74
CA PRO A 36 1.29 14.82 4.68
C PRO A 36 1.27 13.43 4.03
N SER A 37 2.43 12.77 3.94
CA SER A 37 2.58 11.46 3.31
C SER A 37 3.85 10.76 3.78
N ALA A 38 3.86 9.43 3.74
CA ALA A 38 5.06 8.64 3.97
C ALA A 38 5.16 7.45 3.00
N THR A 39 6.40 7.05 2.70
CA THR A 39 6.72 5.86 1.91
C THR A 39 7.28 4.79 2.82
N LEU A 40 6.64 3.62 2.83
CA LEU A 40 7.04 2.46 3.63
C LEU A 40 7.99 1.58 2.84
N LEU A 41 9.09 1.20 3.49
CA LEU A 41 10.08 0.26 2.97
C LEU A 41 10.18 -0.91 3.94
N GLY A 42 10.54 -2.10 3.44
CA GLY A 42 10.67 -3.29 4.29
C GLY A 42 9.35 -3.79 4.88
N LEU A 43 8.22 -3.47 4.22
CA LEU A 43 6.89 -3.94 4.63
C LEU A 43 6.77 -5.47 4.51
N SER A 44 7.47 -6.05 3.52
CA SER A 44 7.55 -7.48 3.21
C SER A 44 8.98 -8.02 3.43
N GLY A 45 9.12 -9.34 3.52
CA GLY A 45 10.42 -10.01 3.67
C GLY A 45 10.25 -11.43 4.19
N MET A 46 11.23 -11.90 4.96
CA MET A 46 11.33 -13.30 5.42
C MET A 46 10.32 -13.73 6.50
N ARG A 47 9.66 -12.78 7.18
CA ARG A 47 8.73 -13.07 8.27
C ARG A 47 7.31 -12.76 7.83
N GLU A 48 6.57 -13.78 7.43
CA GLU A 48 5.23 -13.64 6.87
C GLU A 48 4.22 -13.12 7.90
N ASP A 49 4.40 -13.48 9.17
CA ASP A 49 3.61 -12.96 10.29
C ASP A 49 3.78 -11.44 10.42
N HIS A 50 5.01 -10.95 10.34
CA HIS A 50 5.31 -9.51 10.33
C HIS A 50 4.77 -8.83 9.07
N MET A 51 4.92 -9.46 7.91
CA MET A 51 4.38 -8.93 6.66
C MET A 51 2.86 -8.72 6.78
N MET A 52 2.12 -9.74 7.21
CA MET A 52 0.67 -9.64 7.38
C MET A 52 0.28 -8.55 8.38
N ALA A 53 0.98 -8.46 9.52
CA ALA A 53 0.75 -7.39 10.49
C ALA A 53 1.01 -6.00 9.90
N ASN A 54 2.10 -5.84 9.15
CA ASN A 54 2.44 -4.58 8.50
C ASN A 54 1.39 -4.14 7.46
N PHE A 55 0.81 -5.06 6.69
CA PHE A 55 -0.29 -4.74 5.77
C PHE A 55 -1.55 -4.32 6.51
N THR A 56 -1.89 -4.97 7.62
CA THR A 56 -3.00 -4.54 8.48
C THR A 56 -2.80 -3.11 8.95
N VAL A 57 -1.62 -2.80 9.51
CA VAL A 57 -1.26 -1.45 9.96
C VAL A 57 -1.26 -0.45 8.81
N PHE A 58 -0.75 -0.82 7.63
CA PHE A 58 -0.79 0.05 6.45
C PHE A 58 -2.24 0.41 6.09
N SER A 59 -3.17 -0.55 6.01
CA SER A 59 -4.58 -0.25 5.74
C SER A 59 -5.19 0.63 6.84
N GLU A 60 -4.94 0.29 8.10
CA GLU A 60 -5.45 1.04 9.25
C GLU A 60 -4.98 2.49 9.26
N TYR A 61 -3.75 2.81 8.85
CA TYR A 61 -3.29 4.22 8.88
C TYR A 61 -3.54 4.97 7.57
N SER A 62 -3.89 4.28 6.48
CA SER A 62 -4.10 4.91 5.17
C SER A 62 -5.28 5.89 5.10
N HIS A 63 -6.20 5.86 6.07
CA HIS A 63 -7.28 6.84 6.19
C HIS A 63 -6.86 8.13 6.94
N ARG A 64 -5.70 8.12 7.62
CA ARG A 64 -5.18 9.24 8.43
C ARG A 64 -3.92 9.85 7.83
N LEU A 65 -3.18 9.07 7.05
CA LEU A 65 -1.90 9.44 6.44
C LEU A 65 -1.85 8.90 5.02
N LYS A 66 -1.43 9.73 4.05
CA LYS A 66 -1.23 9.26 2.68
C LYS A 66 -0.02 8.34 2.64
N LEU A 67 -0.27 7.04 2.47
CA LEU A 67 0.76 6.01 2.51
C LEU A 67 0.95 5.35 1.15
N THR A 68 2.20 5.00 0.87
CA THR A 68 2.59 4.16 -0.26
C THR A 68 3.69 3.23 0.23
N ALA A 69 3.71 1.99 -0.21
CA ALA A 69 4.81 1.09 0.10
C ALA A 69 5.60 0.75 -1.17
N VAL A 70 6.92 0.62 -1.04
CA VAL A 70 7.77 0.13 -2.11
C VAL A 70 8.43 -1.15 -1.62
N THR A 71 8.35 -2.17 -2.45
CA THR A 71 8.97 -3.49 -2.23
C THR A 71 9.95 -3.77 -3.36
N ASP A 72 10.69 -4.87 -3.23
CA ASP A 72 11.58 -5.35 -4.29
C ASP A 72 10.83 -5.69 -5.59
N TYR A 73 9.51 -5.90 -5.53
CA TYR A 73 8.69 -6.35 -6.67
C TYR A 73 7.76 -5.29 -7.23
N GLY A 74 7.51 -4.19 -6.52
CA GLY A 74 6.54 -3.20 -6.96
C GLY A 74 6.21 -2.12 -5.94
N ILE A 75 5.26 -1.28 -6.33
CA ILE A 75 4.68 -0.21 -5.52
C ILE A 75 3.26 -0.61 -5.11
N ILE A 76 2.92 -0.33 -3.85
CA ILE A 76 1.65 -0.68 -3.25
C ILE A 76 0.95 0.59 -2.76
N HIS A 77 -0.29 0.76 -3.20
CA HIS A 77 -1.19 1.84 -2.76
C HIS A 77 -2.38 1.25 -2.01
N HIS A 78 -2.92 2.01 -1.06
CA HIS A 78 -4.22 1.76 -0.48
C HIS A 78 -5.24 2.69 -1.14
N VAL A 79 -6.23 2.12 -1.85
CA VAL A 79 -7.16 2.88 -2.68
C VAL A 79 -8.57 2.79 -2.11
N ALA A 80 -9.14 3.96 -1.81
CA ALA A 80 -10.51 4.13 -1.35
C ALA A 80 -11.13 5.34 -2.07
N GLY A 81 -11.76 5.10 -3.21
CA GLY A 81 -12.33 6.14 -4.08
C GLY A 81 -11.79 6.07 -5.51
N ASN A 82 -11.90 7.18 -6.21
CA ASN A 82 -11.49 7.29 -7.60
C ASN A 82 -10.08 7.86 -7.69
N GLU A 83 -9.18 7.14 -8.36
CA GLU A 83 -7.79 7.56 -8.51
C GLU A 83 -7.22 7.08 -9.85
N SER A 84 -6.20 7.78 -10.33
CA SER A 84 -5.48 7.45 -11.56
C SER A 84 -4.01 7.26 -11.25
N PHE A 85 -3.38 6.32 -11.95
CA PHE A 85 -2.04 5.85 -11.66
C PHE A 85 -1.23 5.82 -12.94
N ASP A 86 -0.02 6.38 -12.85
CA ASP A 86 1.03 6.22 -13.85
C ASP A 86 1.90 5.03 -13.47
N CYS A 87 2.30 4.24 -14.47
CA CYS A 87 3.16 3.07 -14.32
C CYS A 87 3.92 2.83 -15.62
N GLU A 88 4.87 1.91 -15.59
CA GLU A 88 5.53 1.49 -16.83
C GLU A 88 4.52 0.74 -17.75
N PRO A 89 4.51 1.01 -19.07
CA PRO A 89 3.67 0.27 -20.00
C PRO A 89 3.91 -1.24 -19.90
N GLY A 90 2.83 -2.00 -19.73
CA GLY A 90 2.90 -3.45 -19.55
C GLY A 90 3.10 -3.90 -18.09
N ALA A 91 3.17 -2.99 -17.12
CA ALA A 91 3.31 -3.35 -15.71
C ALA A 91 2.15 -4.23 -15.24
N THR A 92 2.46 -5.22 -14.39
CA THR A 92 1.45 -6.05 -13.74
C THR A 92 0.67 -5.21 -12.74
N VAL A 93 -0.66 -5.28 -12.79
CA VAL A 93 -1.58 -4.61 -11.88
C VAL A 93 -2.37 -5.66 -11.12
N SER A 94 -2.26 -5.68 -9.80
CA SER A 94 -3.03 -6.60 -8.95
C SER A 94 -3.84 -5.84 -7.90
N LEU A 95 -5.12 -6.17 -7.80
CA LEU A 95 -6.05 -5.59 -6.85
C LEU A 95 -6.39 -6.64 -5.80
N LEU A 96 -5.94 -6.40 -4.57
CA LEU A 96 -6.21 -7.26 -3.42
C LEU A 96 -7.16 -6.55 -2.46
N LEU A 97 -8.02 -7.31 -1.81
CA LEU A 97 -8.95 -6.76 -0.84
C LEU A 97 -8.20 -6.20 0.38
N ALA A 98 -8.49 -4.95 0.75
CA ALA A 98 -8.00 -4.35 1.99
C ALA A 98 -9.11 -4.34 3.06
N THR A 99 -10.25 -3.69 2.78
CA THR A 99 -11.40 -3.69 3.69
C THR A 99 -12.73 -3.82 2.96
N SER A 100 -13.68 -4.50 3.62
CA SER A 100 -15.05 -4.74 3.13
C SER A 100 -15.08 -5.55 1.82
N GLU A 101 -16.04 -5.33 0.92
CA GLU A 101 -16.09 -5.99 -0.40
C GLU A 101 -16.37 -4.92 -1.46
N PRO A 102 -15.34 -4.18 -1.92
CA PRO A 102 -15.53 -3.01 -2.77
C PRO A 102 -16.07 -3.38 -4.15
N VAL A 103 -16.78 -2.43 -4.76
CA VAL A 103 -17.16 -2.45 -6.17
C VAL A 103 -16.17 -1.61 -6.95
N ILE A 104 -15.62 -2.20 -8.02
CA ILE A 104 -14.50 -1.66 -8.79
C ILE A 104 -14.88 -1.53 -10.27
N SER A 105 -14.58 -0.38 -10.86
CA SER A 105 -14.46 -0.22 -12.31
C SER A 105 -13.05 0.21 -12.66
N SER A 106 -12.52 -0.23 -13.80
CA SER A 106 -11.19 0.15 -14.26
C SER A 106 -11.18 0.65 -15.70
N HIS A 107 -10.20 1.47 -16.04
CA HIS A 107 -9.94 1.93 -17.40
C HIS A 107 -8.43 1.89 -17.67
N GLY A 108 -8.03 1.50 -18.89
CA GLY A 108 -6.60 1.38 -19.25
C GLY A 108 -5.93 0.08 -18.81
N LEU A 109 -6.70 -0.88 -18.27
CA LEU A 109 -6.24 -2.23 -17.96
C LEU A 109 -6.69 -3.23 -19.05
N GLU A 110 -5.83 -4.20 -19.35
CA GLU A 110 -6.07 -5.29 -20.32
C GLU A 110 -7.37 -6.05 -19.99
N TYR A 111 -7.54 -6.43 -18.72
CA TYR A 111 -8.79 -7.01 -18.21
C TYR A 111 -9.62 -5.93 -17.51
N THR A 112 -10.44 -5.23 -18.28
CA THR A 112 -11.31 -4.16 -17.77
C THR A 112 -12.35 -4.69 -16.79
N LEU A 113 -12.43 -4.07 -15.60
CA LEU A 113 -13.45 -4.34 -14.59
C LEU A 113 -14.63 -3.39 -14.78
N LYS A 114 -15.86 -3.91 -14.73
CA LYS A 114 -17.09 -3.12 -14.92
C LYS A 114 -18.04 -3.27 -13.74
N ALA A 115 -17.92 -2.38 -12.76
CA ALA A 115 -18.70 -2.41 -11.52
C ALA A 115 -18.68 -3.80 -10.85
N GLU A 116 -17.50 -4.41 -10.79
CA GLU A 116 -17.31 -5.75 -10.28
C GLU A 116 -17.06 -5.74 -8.78
N LYS A 117 -17.68 -6.67 -8.07
CA LYS A 117 -17.48 -6.80 -6.62
C LYS A 117 -16.29 -7.69 -6.33
N LEU A 118 -15.28 -7.16 -5.65
CA LEU A 118 -14.11 -7.94 -5.22
C LEU A 118 -14.45 -8.77 -3.98
N LYS A 119 -15.07 -9.94 -4.20
CA LYS A 119 -15.56 -10.83 -3.13
C LYS A 119 -14.46 -11.64 -2.44
N THR A 120 -13.37 -11.93 -3.15
CA THR A 120 -12.20 -12.62 -2.59
C THR A 120 -10.94 -11.93 -3.09
N GLY A 121 -9.87 -11.98 -2.27
CA GLY A 121 -8.61 -11.29 -2.57
C GLY A 121 -7.86 -11.77 -3.81
N SER A 122 -8.33 -12.81 -4.51
CA SER A 122 -7.66 -13.39 -5.68
C SER A 122 -8.28 -13.00 -7.02
N HIS A 123 -9.45 -12.37 -7.06
CA HIS A 123 -10.15 -12.12 -8.34
C HIS A 123 -9.55 -10.95 -9.14
N GLY A 124 -8.80 -10.05 -8.49
CA GLY A 124 -8.23 -8.86 -9.13
C GLY A 124 -6.74 -8.96 -9.43
N ILE A 125 -6.11 -10.13 -9.27
CA ILE A 125 -4.66 -10.30 -9.40
C ILE A 125 -4.22 -10.50 -10.86
N SER A 126 -2.98 -10.11 -11.17
CA SER A 126 -2.31 -10.37 -12.45
C SER A 126 -2.98 -9.75 -13.68
N ASN A 127 -3.56 -8.56 -13.54
CA ASN A 127 -3.96 -7.71 -14.66
C ASN A 127 -2.76 -6.95 -15.23
N ARG A 128 -2.95 -6.13 -16.26
CA ARG A 128 -1.88 -5.39 -16.92
C ARG A 128 -2.31 -4.00 -17.34
N ALA A 129 -1.46 -3.00 -17.13
CA ALA A 129 -1.67 -1.66 -17.69
C ALA A 129 -1.17 -1.60 -19.14
N GLU A 130 -2.03 -1.22 -20.08
CA GLU A 130 -1.69 -1.29 -21.51
C GLU A 130 -0.75 -0.14 -21.95
N ASN A 131 -1.01 1.07 -21.48
CA ASN A 131 -0.39 2.30 -22.01
C ASN A 131 0.33 3.13 -20.93
N GLY A 132 0.78 2.47 -19.85
CA GLY A 132 1.48 3.12 -18.73
C GLY A 132 0.62 4.03 -17.86
N HIS A 133 -0.70 4.02 -18.06
CA HIS A 133 -1.65 4.78 -17.28
C HIS A 133 -2.96 4.00 -17.15
N PHE A 134 -3.56 4.02 -15.97
CA PHE A 134 -4.88 3.44 -15.72
C PHE A 134 -5.60 4.19 -14.60
N SER A 135 -6.92 4.03 -14.53
CA SER A 135 -7.73 4.57 -13.45
C SER A 135 -8.61 3.51 -12.81
N LEU A 136 -8.90 3.71 -11.53
CA LEU A 136 -9.80 2.89 -10.74
C LEU A 136 -10.90 3.76 -10.15
N GLU A 137 -12.12 3.25 -10.20
CA GLU A 137 -13.26 3.76 -9.44
C GLU A 137 -13.61 2.73 -8.37
N VAL A 138 -13.43 3.08 -7.10
CA VAL A 138 -13.63 2.17 -5.97
C VAL A 138 -14.70 2.72 -5.05
N SER A 139 -15.69 1.89 -4.71
CA SER A 139 -16.78 2.26 -3.80
C SER A 139 -17.13 1.14 -2.84
N GLY A 140 -17.66 1.50 -1.66
CA GLY A 140 -18.15 0.53 -0.66
C GLY A 140 -17.07 -0.27 0.08
N GLY A 141 -15.81 0.15 -0.01
CA GLY A 141 -14.67 -0.51 0.64
C GLY A 141 -13.34 0.06 0.16
N SER A 142 -12.27 -0.69 0.38
CA SER A 142 -10.93 -0.33 -0.10
C SER A 142 -10.14 -1.55 -0.57
N LEU A 143 -9.11 -1.28 -1.36
CA LEU A 143 -8.22 -2.31 -1.91
C LEU A 143 -6.76 -1.90 -1.77
N PHE A 144 -5.89 -2.89 -1.77
CA PHE A 144 -4.49 -2.73 -2.09
C PHE A 144 -4.29 -2.85 -3.59
N LEU A 145 -3.72 -1.82 -4.18
CA LEU A 145 -3.26 -1.82 -5.58
C LEU A 145 -1.76 -2.11 -5.58
N PHE A 146 -1.37 -3.19 -6.24
CA PHE A 146 0.01 -3.53 -6.52
C PHE A 146 0.32 -3.22 -7.98
N THR A 147 1.36 -2.44 -8.21
CA THR A 147 1.94 -2.19 -9.53
C THR A 147 3.34 -2.77 -9.56
N GLY A 148 3.56 -3.76 -10.42
CA GLY A 148 4.85 -4.45 -10.50
C GLY A 148 5.92 -3.58 -11.15
N HIS A 149 7.15 -3.68 -10.64
CA HIS A 149 8.31 -3.18 -11.37
C HIS A 149 8.46 -4.00 -12.66
N ILE A 150 8.90 -3.36 -13.75
CA ILE A 150 9.28 -4.06 -14.98
C ILE A 150 10.79 -4.26 -14.95
N ASP A 151 11.24 -5.50 -15.18
CA ASP A 151 12.64 -5.86 -15.36
C ASP A 151 13.19 -5.45 -16.74
#